data_AF-A0A353E7D3-F1
#
_entry.id   AF-A0A353E7D3-F1
#
_cell.length_a   1.000
_cell.length_b   1.000
_cell.length_c   1.000
_cell.angle_alpha   90.00
_cell.angle_beta   90.00
_cell.angle_gamma   90.00
#
_symmetry.space_group_name_H-M   'P 1'
#
loop_
_entity.id
_entity.type
_entity.pdbx_description
1 polymer ?
#
loop_
_entity_poly.entity_id
_entity_poly.type
_entity_poly.pdbx_seq_one_letter_code
_entity_poly.pdbx_strand_id
1 'polypeptide(L)'
;MIIKFQIVKQAVVNAVKTATYLKGKIDEASDPKAAKLAGQEIATDDEVHESTLTKDFDTALEILKTFFVDYLVATPQTVGDNVIYYGDKTDGVVEFTLSVSRRYNGTLTDALARLSAKYVEDYMIFQWWLKTTNLKQAEPYQAALGVDEQSIRKCFVMSGPILPTVPYPTELTAKVNG
;
A
#
# COMPACT_ATOMS: atom_id res chain seq x y z
N MET A 1 0.78 -12.30 -16.31
CA MET A 1 1.93 -11.38 -16.42
C MET A 1 2.47 -11.22 -15.02
N ILE A 2 3.79 -11.15 -14.84
CA ILE A 2 4.37 -10.96 -13.50
C ILE A 2 4.77 -9.49 -13.38
N ILE A 3 4.36 -8.85 -12.30
CA ILE A 3 4.83 -7.52 -11.92
C ILE A 3 5.58 -7.60 -10.59
N LYS A 4 6.50 -6.67 -10.39
CA LYS A 4 7.31 -6.56 -9.17
C LYS A 4 7.36 -5.12 -8.70
N PHE A 5 7.27 -4.92 -7.39
CA PHE A 5 7.54 -3.63 -6.77
C PHE A 5 8.05 -3.81 -5.35
N GLN A 6 8.57 -2.74 -4.76
CA GLN A 6 9.22 -2.78 -3.46
C GLN A 6 8.66 -1.71 -2.52
N ILE A 7 8.63 -2.02 -1.23
CA ILE A 7 8.33 -1.09 -0.14
C ILE A 7 9.55 -1.05 0.78
N VAL A 8 10.03 0.16 1.09
CA VAL A 8 11.18 0.37 1.97
C VAL A 8 10.68 0.61 3.40
N LYS A 9 10.87 -0.37 4.28
CA LYS A 9 10.48 -0.33 5.70
C LYS A 9 10.98 0.93 6.39
N GLN A 10 12.25 1.26 6.23
CA GLN A 10 12.86 2.43 6.89
C GLN A 10 12.22 3.74 6.44
N ALA A 11 11.85 3.87 5.16
CA ALA A 11 11.15 5.04 4.67
C ALA A 11 9.78 5.20 5.34
N VAL A 12 9.04 4.10 5.47
CA VAL A 12 7.71 4.10 6.11
C VAL A 12 7.81 4.36 7.61
N VAL A 13 8.72 3.68 8.32
CA VAL A 13 8.95 3.89 9.77
C VAL A 13 9.32 5.36 10.05
N ASN A 14 10.21 5.94 9.25
CA ASN A 14 10.60 7.34 9.39
C ASN A 14 9.44 8.30 9.10
N ALA A 15 8.55 7.98 8.17
CA ALA A 15 7.35 8.77 7.91
C ALA A 15 6.41 8.78 9.13
N VAL A 16 6.20 7.62 9.76
CA VAL A 16 5.38 7.50 11.00
C VAL A 16 5.99 8.33 12.14
N LYS A 17 7.30 8.20 12.37
CA LYS A 17 8.01 9.02 13.37
C LYS A 17 7.90 10.51 13.08
N THR A 18 8.03 10.90 11.81
CA THR A 18 7.93 12.30 11.40
C THR A 18 6.51 12.84 11.65
N ALA A 19 5.48 12.08 11.31
CA ALA A 19 4.09 12.47 11.52
C ALA A 19 3.77 12.69 13.01
N THR A 20 4.16 11.73 13.86
CA THR A 20 3.95 11.81 15.31
C THR A 20 4.79 12.91 15.96
N TYR A 21 6.04 13.10 15.51
CA TYR A 21 6.91 14.19 15.96
C TYR A 21 6.34 15.57 15.65
N LEU A 22 5.92 15.80 14.39
CA LEU A 22 5.33 17.08 13.98
C LEU A 22 4.08 17.39 14.80
N LYS A 23 3.24 16.39 15.04
CA LYS A 23 2.05 16.55 15.88
C LYS A 23 2.41 16.95 17.31
N GLY A 24 3.35 16.23 17.92
CA GLY A 24 3.82 16.53 19.28
C GLY A 24 4.39 17.94 19.39
N LYS A 25 5.17 18.40 18.40
CA LYS A 25 5.68 19.79 18.37
C LYS A 25 4.59 20.84 18.21
N ILE A 26 3.53 20.56 17.45
CA ILE A 26 2.38 21.45 17.36
C ILE A 26 1.65 21.54 18.71
N ASP A 27 1.50 20.43 19.43
CA ASP A 27 0.85 20.42 20.75
C ASP A 27 1.66 21.14 21.82
N GLU A 28 2.97 20.90 21.87
CA GLU A 28 3.90 21.62 22.75
C GLU A 28 3.80 23.14 22.54
N ALA A 29 3.68 23.59 21.29
CA ALA A 29 3.56 25.00 20.95
C ALA A 29 2.17 25.59 21.24
N SER A 30 1.12 24.75 21.24
CA SER A 30 -0.27 25.20 21.38
C SER A 30 -0.73 25.29 22.84
N ASP A 31 -0.29 24.38 23.72
CA ASP A 31 -0.63 24.40 25.14
C ASP A 31 0.51 23.80 26.01
N PRO A 32 1.07 24.55 26.98
CA PRO A 32 2.07 24.04 27.92
C PRO A 32 1.62 22.79 28.70
N LYS A 33 0.31 22.59 28.90
CA LYS A 33 -0.23 21.37 29.54
C LYS A 33 -0.26 20.18 28.60
N ALA A 34 -0.36 20.40 27.29
CA ALA A 34 -0.31 19.36 26.28
C ALA A 34 1.11 18.83 26.03
N ALA A 35 2.16 19.59 26.41
CA ALA A 35 3.55 19.18 26.26
C ALA A 35 3.90 17.85 26.95
N LYS A 36 3.26 17.50 28.08
CA LYS A 36 3.45 16.20 28.73
C LYS A 36 2.81 15.03 27.97
N LEU A 37 1.67 15.26 27.33
CA LEU A 37 1.02 14.25 26.47
C LEU A 37 1.79 14.07 25.17
N ALA A 38 2.29 15.16 24.58
CA ALA A 38 3.11 15.12 23.38
C ALA A 38 4.32 14.17 23.53
N GLY A 39 5.01 14.21 24.67
CA GLY A 39 6.15 13.32 24.92
C GLY A 39 5.80 11.82 24.97
N GLN A 40 4.55 11.46 25.25
CA GLN A 40 4.06 10.07 25.25
C GLN A 40 3.51 9.63 23.89
N GLU A 41 3.23 10.60 23.03
CA GLU A 41 2.59 10.41 21.74
C GLU A 41 3.57 10.40 20.56
N ILE A 42 4.79 10.90 20.76
CA ILE A 42 5.85 10.91 19.75
C ILE A 42 6.49 9.52 19.68
N ALA A 43 6.49 8.90 18.49
CA ALA A 43 7.28 7.70 18.25
C ALA A 43 8.77 8.08 18.18
N THR A 44 9.60 7.29 18.84
CA THR A 44 11.05 7.53 19.00
C THR A 44 11.84 6.26 18.64
N ASP A 45 13.16 6.35 18.68
CA ASP A 45 14.07 5.20 18.50
C ASP A 45 14.14 4.28 19.73
N ASP A 46 13.16 4.36 20.63
CA ASP A 46 13.06 3.44 21.77
C ASP A 46 12.79 2.01 21.27
N GLU A 47 13.44 1.02 21.89
CA GLU A 47 13.36 -0.38 21.45
C GLU A 47 11.92 -0.90 21.42
N VAL A 48 11.08 -0.48 22.38
CA VAL A 48 9.66 -0.87 22.42
C VAL A 48 8.89 -0.22 21.28
N HIS A 49 9.20 1.04 20.96
CA HIS A 49 8.59 1.76 19.85
C HIS A 49 8.97 1.11 18.50
N GLU A 50 10.25 0.82 18.29
CA GLU A 50 10.76 0.13 17.10
C GLU A 50 10.13 -1.25 16.89
N SER A 51 10.03 -2.04 17.96
CA SER A 51 9.40 -3.35 17.93
C SER A 51 7.91 -3.25 17.60
N THR A 52 7.23 -2.27 18.19
CA THR A 52 5.81 -2.00 17.94
C THR A 52 5.57 -1.59 16.48
N LEU A 53 6.36 -0.66 15.96
CA LEU A 53 6.28 -0.21 14.57
C LEU A 53 6.63 -1.33 13.59
N THR A 54 7.60 -2.18 13.92
CA THR A 54 7.93 -3.35 13.11
C THR A 54 6.75 -4.31 13.01
N LYS A 55 6.09 -4.61 14.14
CA LYS A 55 4.89 -5.47 14.15
C LYS A 55 3.75 -4.88 13.33
N ASP A 56 3.51 -3.58 13.44
CA ASP A 56 2.44 -2.91 12.68
C ASP A 56 2.74 -2.88 11.19
N PHE A 57 4.01 -2.67 10.81
CA PHE A 57 4.48 -2.75 9.44
C PHE A 57 4.20 -4.13 8.85
N ASP A 58 4.59 -5.20 9.55
CA ASP A 58 4.35 -6.57 9.09
C ASP A 58 2.84 -6.87 8.96
N THR A 59 2.04 -6.42 9.93
CA THR A 59 0.57 -6.57 9.90
C THR A 59 -0.05 -5.85 8.69
N ALA A 60 0.40 -4.63 8.39
CA ALA A 60 -0.08 -3.88 7.23
C ALA A 60 0.26 -4.57 5.91
N LEU A 61 1.46 -5.17 5.81
CA LEU A 61 1.85 -5.96 4.64
C LEU A 61 1.01 -7.22 4.47
N GLU A 62 0.62 -7.87 5.58
CA GLU A 62 -0.33 -8.99 5.57
C GLU A 62 -1.71 -8.56 5.06
N ILE A 63 -2.20 -7.38 5.47
CA ILE A 63 -3.46 -6.85 4.95
C ILE A 63 -3.35 -6.55 3.45
N LEU A 64 -2.25 -5.93 2.99
CA LEU A 64 -2.01 -5.72 1.56
C LEU A 64 -2.01 -7.03 0.76
N LYS A 65 -1.44 -8.12 1.30
CA LYS A 65 -1.55 -9.45 0.67
C LYS A 65 -3.00 -9.84 0.47
N THR A 66 -3.85 -9.65 1.48
CA THR A 66 -5.28 -10.00 1.34
C THR A 66 -5.95 -9.22 0.21
N PHE A 67 -5.66 -7.93 0.07
CA PHE A 67 -6.17 -7.14 -1.07
C PHE A 67 -5.70 -7.74 -2.40
N PHE A 68 -4.41 -8.03 -2.54
CA PHE A 68 -3.90 -8.58 -3.79
C PHE A 68 -4.51 -9.94 -4.12
N VAL A 69 -4.70 -10.82 -3.12
CA VAL A 69 -5.37 -12.10 -3.31
C VAL A 69 -6.79 -11.91 -3.82
N ASP A 70 -7.59 -11.07 -3.16
CA ASP A 70 -9.00 -10.86 -3.51
C ASP A 70 -9.19 -10.32 -4.94
N TYR A 71 -8.23 -9.53 -5.44
CA TYR A 71 -8.34 -8.87 -6.75
C TYR A 71 -7.59 -9.55 -7.89
N LEU A 72 -6.55 -10.34 -7.61
CA LEU A 72 -5.71 -10.96 -8.64
C LEU A 72 -6.06 -12.42 -8.90
N VAL A 73 -6.67 -13.08 -7.93
CA VAL A 73 -6.72 -14.53 -7.90
C VAL A 73 -8.06 -15.03 -8.41
N ALA A 74 -8.11 -15.44 -9.69
CA ALA A 74 -9.26 -16.11 -10.28
C ALA A 74 -9.40 -17.59 -9.85
N THR A 75 -8.36 -18.17 -9.23
CA THR A 75 -8.27 -19.58 -8.85
C THR A 75 -7.56 -19.72 -7.50
N PRO A 76 -8.04 -20.53 -6.53
CA PRO A 76 -7.46 -20.62 -5.19
C PRO A 76 -5.93 -20.76 -5.19
N GLN A 77 -5.25 -19.93 -4.40
CA GLN A 77 -3.79 -19.95 -4.28
C GLN A 77 -3.36 -20.46 -2.90
N THR A 78 -2.23 -21.18 -2.87
CA THR A 78 -1.63 -21.67 -1.63
C THR A 78 -0.72 -20.60 -1.01
N VAL A 79 -0.31 -20.80 0.25
CA VAL A 79 0.64 -19.89 0.95
C VAL A 79 1.96 -19.72 0.16
N GLY A 80 2.36 -20.73 -0.62
CA GLY A 80 3.56 -20.71 -1.46
C GLY A 80 3.40 -19.96 -2.80
N ASP A 81 2.18 -19.60 -3.21
CA ASP A 81 1.92 -18.93 -4.49
C ASP A 81 1.90 -17.39 -4.38
N ASN A 82 1.66 -16.85 -3.17
CA ASN A 82 1.69 -15.41 -2.85
C ASN A 82 2.80 -15.06 -1.87
N VAL A 83 4.01 -15.57 -2.14
CA VAL A 83 5.16 -15.34 -1.27
C VAL A 83 5.56 -13.87 -1.36
N ILE A 84 5.30 -13.11 -0.29
CA ILE A 84 6.12 -11.93 0.01
C ILE A 84 7.51 -12.47 0.30
N TYR A 85 8.47 -12.11 -0.56
CA TYR A 85 9.86 -12.27 -0.21
C TYR A 85 10.22 -11.12 0.73
N TYR A 86 10.34 -11.43 2.02
CA TYR A 86 11.18 -10.63 2.90
C TYR A 86 12.59 -10.87 2.41
N GLY A 87 13.16 -9.91 1.68
CA GLY A 87 14.56 -9.97 1.30
C GLY A 87 15.41 -9.77 2.55
N ASP A 88 15.66 -10.84 3.29
CA ASP A 88 16.55 -10.93 4.46
C ASP A 88 18.03 -10.60 4.12
N LYS A 89 18.32 -10.24 2.86
CA LYS A 89 19.66 -9.87 2.36
C LYS A 89 19.88 -8.37 2.17
N THR A 90 18.85 -7.53 2.29
CA THR A 90 18.98 -6.07 2.21
C THR A 90 18.08 -5.43 3.25
N ASP A 91 18.70 -4.90 4.30
CA ASP A 91 18.07 -4.28 5.47
C ASP A 91 16.88 -3.40 5.07
N GLY A 92 15.66 -3.89 5.37
CA GLY A 92 14.44 -3.09 5.32
C GLY A 92 13.78 -2.91 3.96
N VAL A 93 13.99 -3.78 2.96
CA VAL A 93 13.21 -3.75 1.71
C VAL A 93 12.30 -4.98 1.60
N VAL A 94 11.02 -4.75 1.31
CA VAL A 94 10.03 -5.79 1.07
C VAL A 94 9.68 -5.82 -0.41
N GLU A 95 9.88 -6.96 -1.07
CA GLU A 95 9.53 -7.14 -2.49
C GLU A 95 8.20 -7.89 -2.63
N PHE A 96 7.29 -7.28 -3.38
CA PHE A 96 6.06 -7.92 -3.86
C PHE A 96 6.28 -8.43 -5.27
N THR A 97 6.06 -9.73 -5.49
CA THR A 97 5.98 -10.33 -6.82
C THR A 97 4.56 -10.84 -7.03
N LEU A 98 3.83 -10.23 -7.97
CA LEU A 98 2.41 -10.52 -8.20
C LEU A 98 2.19 -11.09 -9.60
N SER A 99 1.42 -12.18 -9.68
CA SER A 99 0.89 -12.69 -10.95
C SER A 99 -0.43 -12.02 -11.27
N VAL A 100 -0.42 -11.13 -12.26
CA VAL A 100 -1.58 -10.34 -12.68
C VAL A 100 -2.09 -10.78 -14.05
N SER A 101 -3.34 -10.45 -14.37
CA SER A 101 -3.88 -10.69 -15.70
C SER A 101 -3.06 -9.99 -16.79
N ARG A 102 -3.06 -10.54 -18.01
CA ARG A 102 -2.41 -9.90 -19.19
C ARG A 102 -3.02 -8.54 -19.55
N ARG A 103 -4.20 -8.21 -19.03
CA ARG A 103 -4.87 -6.91 -19.23
C ARG A 103 -4.43 -5.84 -18.23
N TYR A 104 -3.60 -6.17 -17.25
CA TYR A 104 -3.05 -5.18 -16.32
C TYR A 104 -2.19 -4.18 -17.09
N ASN A 105 -2.41 -2.89 -16.85
CA ASN A 105 -1.58 -1.85 -17.43
C ASN A 105 -0.30 -1.71 -16.62
N GLY A 106 0.84 -2.12 -17.19
CA GLY A 106 2.15 -2.06 -16.54
C GLY A 106 2.55 -0.67 -16.02
N THR A 107 2.02 0.42 -16.60
CA THR A 107 2.27 1.79 -16.10
C THR A 107 1.66 2.05 -14.72
N LEU A 108 0.74 1.19 -14.26
CA LEU A 108 0.14 1.28 -12.93
C LEU A 108 1.01 0.63 -11.85
N THR A 109 2.12 -0.03 -12.20
CA THR A 109 2.99 -0.71 -11.23
C THR A 109 3.61 0.28 -10.24
N ASP A 110 4.09 1.43 -10.72
CA ASP A 110 4.65 2.48 -9.87
C ASP A 110 3.57 3.13 -8.99
N ALA A 111 2.37 3.32 -9.56
CA ALA A 111 1.22 3.83 -8.81
C ALA A 111 0.81 2.86 -7.70
N LEU A 112 0.77 1.55 -8.00
CA LEU A 112 0.48 0.49 -7.05
C LEU A 112 1.51 0.46 -5.92
N ALA A 113 2.80 0.56 -6.25
CA ALA A 113 3.88 0.61 -5.25
C ALA A 113 3.70 1.77 -4.28
N ARG A 114 3.45 2.98 -4.82
CA ARG A 114 3.24 4.19 -4.02
C ARG A 114 1.98 4.10 -3.15
N LEU A 115 0.87 3.63 -3.71
CA LEU A 115 -0.39 3.47 -2.97
C LEU A 115 -0.29 2.41 -1.87
N SER A 116 0.43 1.32 -2.13
CA SER A 116 0.69 0.28 -1.14
C SER A 116 1.56 0.80 0.00
N ALA A 117 2.64 1.53 -0.31
CA ALA A 117 3.47 2.16 0.72
C ALA A 117 2.68 3.17 1.57
N LYS A 118 1.83 3.98 0.92
CA LYS A 118 0.94 4.94 1.61
C LYS A 118 -0.05 4.23 2.54
N TYR A 119 -0.67 3.14 2.08
CA TYR A 119 -1.57 2.35 2.91
C TYR A 119 -0.86 1.82 4.18
N VAL A 120 0.37 1.31 4.03
CA VAL A 120 1.16 0.82 5.16
C VAL A 120 1.48 1.96 6.13
N GLU A 121 1.89 3.12 5.62
CA GLU A 121 2.15 4.31 6.43
C GLU A 121 0.90 4.73 7.22
N ASP A 122 -0.22 4.95 6.53
CA ASP A 122 -1.48 5.37 7.14
C ASP A 122 -1.97 4.34 8.18
N TYR A 123 -1.78 3.05 7.93
CA TYR A 123 -2.12 1.98 8.88
C TYR A 123 -1.26 2.05 10.14
N MET A 124 0.05 2.22 9.97
CA MET A 124 0.97 2.31 11.11
C MET A 124 0.69 3.55 11.96
N ILE A 125 0.42 4.70 11.33
CA ILE A 125 0.06 5.92 12.05
C ILE A 125 -1.28 5.74 12.79
N PHE A 126 -2.27 5.13 12.14
CA PHE A 126 -3.54 4.79 12.77
C PHE A 126 -3.35 3.90 14.01
N GLN A 127 -2.60 2.81 13.90
CA GLN A 127 -2.33 1.90 15.01
C GLN A 127 -1.57 2.58 16.15
N TRP A 128 -0.62 3.45 15.81
CA TRP A 128 0.12 4.23 16.80
C TRP A 128 -0.83 5.10 17.63
N TRP A 129 -1.71 5.86 16.98
CA TRP A 129 -2.68 6.71 17.67
C TRP A 129 -3.69 5.93 18.51
N LEU A 130 -4.08 4.72 18.09
CA LEU A 130 -4.89 3.83 18.92
C LEU A 130 -4.16 3.40 20.19
N LYS A 131 -2.88 3.03 20.09
CA LYS A 131 -2.07 2.57 21.23
C LYS A 131 -1.76 3.67 22.23
N THR A 132 -1.59 4.91 21.74
CA THR A 132 -1.45 6.10 22.59
C THR A 132 -2.80 6.63 23.07
N THR A 133 -3.91 5.97 22.71
CA THR A 133 -5.29 6.33 23.08
C THR A 133 -5.78 7.68 22.52
N ASN A 134 -5.08 8.26 21.54
CA ASN A 134 -5.45 9.50 20.89
C ASN A 134 -6.40 9.28 19.69
N LEU A 135 -7.64 8.92 20.01
CA LEU A 135 -8.64 8.53 19.01
C LEU A 135 -8.93 9.61 17.96
N LYS A 136 -8.88 10.90 18.36
CA LYS A 136 -9.11 12.02 17.43
C LYS A 136 -8.03 12.10 16.36
N GLN A 137 -6.79 11.75 16.69
CA GLN A 137 -5.72 11.69 15.69
C GLN A 137 -5.80 10.42 14.84
N ALA A 138 -6.42 9.35 15.33
CA ALA A 138 -6.62 8.12 14.57
C ALA A 138 -7.69 8.26 13.47
N GLU A 139 -8.76 9.03 13.70
CA GLU A 139 -9.92 9.16 12.80
C GLU A 139 -9.58 9.48 11.32
N PRO A 140 -8.70 10.46 11.00
CA PRO A 140 -8.39 10.78 9.62
C PRO A 140 -7.66 9.63 8.90
N TYR A 141 -6.80 8.91 9.61
CA TYR A 141 -6.06 7.78 9.05
C TYR A 141 -6.98 6.58 8.83
N GLN A 142 -7.96 6.35 9.72
CA GLN A 142 -8.99 5.33 9.49
C GLN A 142 -9.78 5.61 8.20
N ALA A 143 -10.15 6.87 7.95
CA ALA A 143 -10.82 7.26 6.72
C ALA A 143 -9.90 7.12 5.50
N ALA A 144 -8.63 7.51 5.63
CA ALA A 144 -7.62 7.40 4.57
C ALA A 144 -7.39 5.95 4.13
N LEU A 145 -7.39 5.00 5.07
CA LEU A 145 -7.23 3.57 4.76
C LEU A 145 -8.29 3.06 3.78
N GLY A 146 -9.55 3.49 3.93
CA GLY A 146 -10.61 3.13 2.99
C GLY A 146 -10.42 3.74 1.60
N VAL A 147 -9.90 4.97 1.52
CA VAL A 147 -9.58 5.63 0.24
C VAL A 147 -8.39 4.97 -0.45
N ASP A 148 -7.37 4.61 0.32
CA ASP A 148 -6.16 3.95 -0.17
C ASP A 148 -6.47 2.57 -0.71
N GLU A 149 -7.26 1.79 0.02
CA GLU A 149 -7.76 0.50 -0.42
C GLU A 149 -8.51 0.62 -1.76
N GLN A 150 -9.44 1.57 -1.88
CA GLN A 150 -10.15 1.81 -3.14
C GLN A 150 -9.19 2.22 -4.28
N SER A 151 -8.15 2.98 -3.97
CA SER A 151 -7.16 3.43 -4.96
C SER A 151 -6.27 2.26 -5.43
N ILE A 152 -5.85 1.40 -4.51
CA ILE A 152 -5.13 0.14 -4.82
C ILE A 152 -5.99 -0.75 -5.71
N ARG A 153 -7.28 -0.91 -5.36
CA ARG A 153 -8.25 -1.71 -6.14
C ARG A 153 -8.36 -1.19 -7.58
N LYS A 154 -8.38 0.13 -7.78
CA LYS A 154 -8.45 0.74 -9.12
C LYS A 154 -7.26 0.39 -10.01
N CYS A 155 -6.08 0.07 -9.45
CA CYS A 155 -4.94 -0.39 -10.24
C CYS A 155 -5.21 -1.71 -10.97
N PHE A 156 -6.18 -2.51 -10.50
CA PHE A 156 -6.53 -3.81 -11.07
C PHE A 156 -7.82 -3.78 -11.90
N VAL A 157 -8.50 -2.62 -11.99
CA VAL A 157 -9.67 -2.47 -12.87
C VAL A 157 -9.20 -2.63 -14.30
N MET A 158 -9.55 -3.77 -14.89
CA MET A 158 -9.22 -4.09 -16.27
C MET A 158 -9.88 -3.07 -17.19
N SER A 159 -9.08 -2.36 -18.00
CA SER A 159 -9.63 -1.74 -19.19
C SER A 159 -10.21 -2.85 -20.08
N GLY A 160 -11.48 -2.67 -20.49
CA GLY A 160 -12.09 -3.54 -21.48
C GLY A 160 -11.25 -3.56 -22.77
N PRO A 161 -11.32 -4.62 -23.58
CA PRO A 161 -10.64 -4.63 -24.87
C PRO A 161 -11.04 -3.39 -25.67
N ILE A 162 -10.06 -2.72 -26.28
CA ILE A 162 -10.34 -1.63 -27.22
C ILE A 162 -11.13 -2.25 -28.36
N LEU A 163 -12.38 -1.82 -28.55
CA LEU A 163 -13.17 -2.22 -29.70
C LEU A 163 -12.41 -1.82 -30.97
N PRO A 164 -12.26 -2.71 -31.96
CA PRO A 164 -11.65 -2.33 -33.23
C PRO A 164 -12.38 -1.12 -33.81
N THR A 165 -11.63 -0.05 -34.08
CA THR A 165 -12.15 1.10 -34.85
C THR A 165 -12.29 0.77 -36.33
N VAL A 166 -11.73 -0.36 -36.75
CA VAL A 166 -11.85 -0.85 -38.12
C VAL A 166 -13.18 -1.60 -38.25
N PRO A 167 -14.12 -1.14 -39.10
CA PRO A 167 -15.31 -1.91 -39.39
C PRO A 167 -14.91 -3.26 -39.99
N TYR A 168 -15.64 -4.32 -39.62
CA TYR A 168 -15.45 -5.62 -40.25
C TYR A 168 -15.63 -5.47 -41.77
N PRO A 169 -14.73 -6.03 -42.60
CA PRO A 169 -14.92 -6.04 -44.04
C PRO A 169 -16.24 -6.74 -44.35
N THR A 170 -17.20 -6.01 -44.90
CA THR A 170 -18.49 -6.56 -45.35
C THR A 170 -18.39 -7.24 -46.71
N GLU A 171 -17.24 -7.12 -47.38
CA GLU A 171 -17.03 -7.64 -48.73
C GLU A 171 -15.73 -8.44 -48.80
N LEU A 172 -15.85 -9.71 -49.18
CA LEU A 172 -14.74 -10.54 -49.60
C LEU A 172 -14.40 -10.17 -51.05
N THR A 173 -13.42 -9.31 -51.28
CA THR A 173 -12.88 -9.12 -52.63
C THR A 173 -11.98 -10.30 -52.94
N ALA A 174 -12.55 -11.32 -53.60
CA ALA A 174 -11.75 -12.37 -54.23
C ALA A 174 -10.85 -11.71 -55.28
N LYS A 175 -9.53 -11.84 -55.11
CA LYS A 175 -8.55 -11.37 -56.08
C LYS A 175 -8.64 -12.27 -57.31
N VAL A 176 -9.41 -11.87 -58.31
CA VAL A 176 -9.43 -12.54 -59.61
C VAL A 176 -8.19 -12.07 -60.36
N ASN A 177 -7.15 -12.91 -60.40
CA ASN A 177 -6.07 -12.73 -61.36
C ASN A 177 -6.61 -13.16 -62.73
N GLY A 178 -6.84 -12.19 -63.61
CA GLY A 178 -7.12 -12.37 -65.04
C GLY A 178 -6.17 -11.49 -65.83
#